data_AF-A0A8X6S5V0-F1
#
_entry.id   AF-A0A8X6S5V0-F1
#
_cell.length_a   1.000
_cell.length_b   1.000
_cell.length_c   1.000
_cell.angle_alpha   90.00
_cell.angle_beta   90.00
_cell.angle_gamma   90.00
#
_symmetry.space_group_name_H-M   'P 1'
#
loop_
_entity.id
_entity.type
_entity.pdbx_description
1 polymer ?
#
loop_
_entity_poly.entity_id
_entity_poly.type
_entity_poly.pdbx_seq_one_letter_code
_entity_poly.pdbx_strand_id
1 'polypeptide(L)'
;MKSCHAQHEEADTKIVYHTCFINYPAEIVIRSIDTDIAAIMLGNMHHLKNDLVVWMLTETDGEGDIDDNQATDRSSNDEDENINDNDLWALLNPDKPLQSRISKQWTEIGFQGDDPKTDFRGMGILGLENLLYFATEHCEAARHVLLHSNHPNYGYSFAIVGINLTSMAYDMLKNQSLQVHFYNSIKGKPSIDHFHFVYCYLFYEFDKFWLSEKPRDIMEFSRIRAKFQTKILKQLENPKTQLKLSFLIKTL
;
A
#
# COMPACT_ATOMS: atom_id res chain seq x y z
N MET A 1 37.08 -32.26 2.98
CA MET A 1 35.94 -32.65 2.11
C MET A 1 34.68 -32.81 2.96
N LYS A 2 33.77 -31.84 2.89
CA LYS A 2 32.33 -32.02 3.12
C LYS A 2 31.61 -31.11 2.13
N SER A 3 30.67 -31.70 1.41
CA SER A 3 29.96 -31.18 0.23
C SER A 3 28.66 -30.48 0.62
N CYS A 4 28.34 -29.43 -0.14
CA CYS A 4 27.05 -28.83 -0.49
C CYS A 4 25.89 -28.73 0.52
N HIS A 5 25.45 -27.49 0.75
CA HIS A 5 24.11 -27.06 0.33
C HIS A 5 24.22 -25.63 -0.24
N ALA A 6 24.31 -25.53 -1.57
CA ALA A 6 24.03 -24.27 -2.25
C ALA A 6 22.51 -24.10 -2.22
N GLN A 7 22.00 -23.15 -1.44
CA GLN A 7 20.66 -22.62 -1.67
C GLN A 7 20.67 -22.02 -3.07
N HIS A 8 19.96 -22.66 -4.00
CA HIS A 8 19.66 -22.09 -5.30
C HIS A 8 18.72 -20.90 -5.06
N GLU A 9 19.29 -19.72 -4.79
CA GLU A 9 18.58 -18.47 -4.98
C GLU A 9 18.52 -18.18 -6.48
N GLU A 10 17.29 -18.05 -6.97
CA GLU A 10 16.92 -17.74 -8.35
C GLU A 10 17.45 -16.35 -8.74
N ALA A 11 17.72 -16.15 -10.03
CA ALA A 11 18.49 -14.99 -10.51
C ALA A 11 17.76 -13.66 -10.27
N ASP A 12 16.44 -13.68 -10.37
CA ASP A 12 15.50 -12.60 -10.05
C ASP A 12 15.67 -12.08 -8.60
N THR A 13 15.70 -13.00 -7.63
CA THR A 13 15.82 -12.71 -6.21
C THR A 13 17.18 -12.09 -5.89
N LYS A 14 18.25 -12.56 -6.55
CA LYS A 14 19.59 -11.98 -6.40
C LYS A 14 19.68 -10.58 -6.99
N ILE A 15 19.06 -10.34 -8.13
CA ILE A 15 19.02 -9.01 -8.74
C ILE A 15 18.35 -8.01 -7.79
N VAL A 16 17.20 -8.36 -7.22
CA VAL A 16 16.51 -7.49 -6.26
C VAL A 16 17.31 -7.30 -4.98
N TYR A 17 17.88 -8.38 -4.43
CA TYR A 17 18.75 -8.31 -3.26
C TYR A 17 19.89 -7.31 -3.50
N HIS A 18 20.68 -7.50 -4.56
CA HIS A 18 21.79 -6.59 -4.86
C HIS A 18 21.33 -5.15 -5.06
N THR A 19 20.18 -4.94 -5.70
CA THR A 19 19.58 -3.61 -5.88
C THR A 19 19.25 -2.94 -4.55
N CYS A 20 18.71 -3.70 -3.58
CA CYS A 20 18.38 -3.20 -2.24
C CYS A 20 19.62 -2.87 -1.39
N PHE A 21 20.78 -3.47 -1.67
CA PHE A 21 22.01 -3.24 -0.91
C PHE A 21 22.91 -2.14 -1.51
N ILE A 22 22.50 -1.51 -2.62
CA ILE A 22 23.21 -0.36 -3.15
C ILE A 22 22.99 0.83 -2.23
N ASN A 23 24.09 1.27 -1.62
CA ASN A 23 24.07 2.26 -0.54
C ASN A 23 24.52 3.66 -0.98
N TYR A 24 24.71 3.86 -2.28
CA TYR A 24 25.02 5.11 -2.95
C TYR A 24 23.95 5.42 -4.00
N PRO A 25 23.72 6.70 -4.35
CA PRO A 25 22.81 7.08 -5.42
C PRO A 25 23.22 6.40 -6.73
N ALA A 26 22.30 5.69 -7.36
CA ALA A 26 22.57 4.94 -8.57
C ALA A 26 21.31 4.80 -9.42
N GLU A 27 21.51 4.84 -10.73
CA GLU A 27 20.51 4.47 -11.71
C GLU A 27 20.76 3.02 -12.14
N ILE A 28 19.82 2.13 -11.85
CA ILE A 28 19.96 0.70 -12.08
C ILE A 28 18.99 0.29 -13.17
N VAL A 29 19.54 -0.12 -14.31
CA VAL A 29 18.75 -0.63 -15.42
C VAL A 29 18.76 -2.16 -15.40
N ILE A 30 17.62 -2.74 -15.07
CA ILE A 30 17.39 -4.18 -15.15
C ILE A 30 16.74 -4.49 -16.49
N ARG A 31 17.46 -5.18 -17.37
CA ARG A 31 16.92 -5.69 -18.64
C ARG A 31 16.49 -7.13 -18.43
N SER A 32 15.19 -7.36 -18.45
CA SER A 32 14.64 -8.70 -18.29
C SER A 32 13.27 -8.81 -18.93
N ILE A 33 13.01 -9.96 -19.58
CA ILE A 33 11.67 -10.37 -19.99
C ILE A 33 10.89 -11.03 -18.85
N ASP A 34 11.57 -11.32 -17.75
CA ASP A 34 11.00 -11.96 -16.57
C ASP A 34 10.25 -10.92 -15.74
N THR A 35 8.92 -11.06 -15.72
CA THR A 35 8.02 -10.16 -15.00
C THR A 35 8.10 -10.33 -13.49
N ASP A 36 8.64 -11.44 -13.00
CA ASP A 36 8.69 -11.73 -11.56
C ASP A 36 9.64 -10.76 -10.84
N ILE A 37 10.66 -10.26 -11.53
CA ILE A 37 11.55 -9.21 -11.02
C ILE A 37 10.77 -7.94 -10.67
N ALA A 38 9.76 -7.55 -11.46
CA ALA A 38 8.92 -6.39 -11.17
C ALA A 38 8.21 -6.54 -9.82
N ALA A 39 7.56 -7.69 -9.65
CA ALA A 39 6.76 -8.00 -8.48
C ALA A 39 7.65 -8.10 -7.22
N ILE A 40 8.84 -8.70 -7.36
CA ILE A 40 9.81 -8.82 -6.27
C ILE A 40 10.40 -7.43 -5.92
N MET A 41 10.70 -6.59 -6.91
CA MET A 41 11.19 -5.22 -6.68
C MET A 41 10.15 -4.34 -5.99
N LEU A 42 8.89 -4.36 -6.47
CA LEU A 42 7.78 -3.68 -5.80
C LEU A 42 7.59 -4.18 -4.37
N GLY A 43 7.74 -5.50 -4.19
CA GLY A 43 7.79 -6.13 -2.87
C GLY A 43 8.87 -5.49 -1.98
N ASN A 44 10.09 -5.35 -2.49
CA ASN A 44 11.21 -4.88 -1.69
C ASN A 44 11.42 -3.36 -1.75
N MET A 45 10.42 -2.59 -2.21
CA MET A 45 10.56 -1.15 -2.42
C MET A 45 10.99 -0.38 -1.16
N HIS A 46 10.56 -0.81 0.01
CA HIS A 46 10.96 -0.24 1.31
C HIS A 46 12.45 -0.41 1.66
N HIS A 47 13.16 -1.30 0.95
CA HIS A 47 14.61 -1.45 1.05
C HIS A 47 15.35 -0.60 0.00
N LEU A 48 14.65 -0.06 -1.00
CA LEU A 48 15.23 0.83 -1.98
C LEU A 48 15.38 2.22 -1.33
N LYS A 49 16.57 2.79 -1.43
CA LYS A 49 16.82 4.15 -0.96
C LYS A 49 16.16 5.15 -1.92
N ASN A 50 15.71 6.29 -1.38
CA ASN A 50 15.04 7.34 -2.16
C ASN A 50 15.86 7.86 -3.36
N ASP A 51 17.19 7.74 -3.28
CA ASP A 51 18.11 8.18 -4.33
C ASP A 51 18.41 7.09 -5.38
N LEU A 52 17.68 5.96 -5.32
CA LEU A 52 17.85 4.82 -6.21
C LEU A 52 16.75 4.83 -7.27
N VAL A 53 17.12 5.04 -8.52
CA VAL A 53 16.18 4.99 -9.65
C VAL A 53 16.37 3.64 -10.34
N VAL A 54 15.34 2.80 -10.32
CA VAL A 54 15.38 1.49 -10.98
C VAL A 54 14.53 1.52 -12.23
N TRP A 55 15.15 1.28 -13.37
CA TRP A 55 14.47 1.11 -14.64
C TRP A 55 14.37 -0.36 -14.99
N MET A 56 13.16 -0.79 -15.36
CA MET A 56 12.99 -2.08 -16.01
C MET A 56 12.72 -1.90 -17.50
N LEU A 57 13.59 -2.48 -18.31
CA LEU A 57 13.42 -2.57 -19.75
C LEU A 57 12.94 -3.98 -20.09
N THR A 58 11.67 -4.08 -20.45
CA THR A 58 11.11 -5.26 -21.13
C THR A 58 11.48 -5.14 -22.60
N GLU A 59 12.11 -6.15 -23.19
CA GLU A 59 12.49 -6.13 -24.62
C GLU A 59 11.25 -6.14 -25.53
N THR A 60 10.69 -4.95 -25.71
CA THR A 60 10.02 -4.50 -26.93
C THR A 60 10.37 -3.02 -27.01
N ASP A 61 11.39 -2.72 -27.80
CA ASP A 61 11.57 -1.49 -28.59
C ASP A 61 13.07 -1.18 -28.69
N GLY A 62 13.52 -1.12 -29.94
CA GLY A 62 14.91 -1.17 -30.36
C GLY A 62 15.74 0.08 -30.04
N GLU A 63 17.05 -0.16 -30.16
CA GLU A 63 18.19 0.74 -30.36
C GLU A 63 17.95 2.26 -30.40
N GLY A 64 18.75 2.98 -29.61
CA GLY A 64 19.02 4.40 -29.79
C GLY A 64 19.85 5.00 -28.65
N ASP A 65 21.14 5.23 -28.91
CA ASP A 65 22.10 5.96 -28.06
C ASP A 65 21.71 7.44 -27.81
N ILE A 66 22.42 8.08 -26.86
CA ILE A 66 22.77 9.51 -26.60
C ILE A 66 22.50 9.84 -25.11
N ASP A 67 23.50 9.96 -24.21
CA ASP A 67 24.60 10.94 -23.99
C ASP A 67 24.28 11.94 -22.84
N ASP A 68 25.12 11.83 -21.81
CA ASP A 68 25.58 12.74 -20.75
C ASP A 68 24.76 13.92 -20.16
N ASN A 69 24.88 14.00 -18.83
CA ASN A 69 25.05 15.17 -17.96
C ASN A 69 23.88 16.17 -17.78
N GLN A 70 23.33 16.24 -16.55
CA GLN A 70 23.74 17.25 -15.56
C GLN A 70 23.04 17.06 -14.20
N ALA A 71 23.87 17.04 -13.15
CA ALA A 71 23.48 17.02 -11.76
C ALA A 71 22.74 18.30 -11.35
N THR A 72 21.71 18.17 -10.52
CA THR A 72 21.32 19.23 -9.58
C THR A 72 21.07 18.65 -8.19
N ASP A 73 21.91 19.16 -7.30
CA ASP A 73 21.96 19.06 -5.85
C ASP A 73 20.65 19.52 -5.19
N ARG A 74 20.14 18.78 -4.20
CA ARG A 74 19.72 19.33 -2.88
C ARG A 74 19.15 18.28 -1.93
N SER A 75 19.77 18.31 -0.76
CA SER A 75 19.40 17.78 0.55
C SER A 75 17.95 17.96 1.01
N SER A 76 17.56 17.09 1.98
CA SER A 76 16.64 17.34 3.13
C SER A 76 15.16 17.01 2.86
N ASN A 77 14.29 16.51 3.77
CA ASN A 77 14.15 16.70 5.22
C ASN A 77 13.11 15.74 5.86
N ASP A 78 13.19 15.53 7.19
CA ASP A 78 12.14 14.99 8.08
C ASP A 78 10.82 15.83 8.11
N GLU A 79 10.71 16.84 7.26
CA GLU A 79 9.57 17.78 7.17
C GLU A 79 8.42 17.19 6.34
N ASP A 80 8.72 16.39 5.30
CA ASP A 80 7.71 15.82 4.41
C ASP A 80 6.80 14.80 5.11
N GLU A 81 7.33 14.02 6.07
CA GLU A 81 6.52 13.09 6.86
C GLU A 81 5.53 13.82 7.78
N ASN A 82 5.89 14.98 8.33
CA ASN A 82 5.03 15.73 9.25
C ASN A 82 3.87 16.44 8.53
N ILE A 83 4.03 16.77 7.24
CA ILE A 83 2.99 17.41 6.42
C ILE A 83 1.86 16.41 6.15
N ASN A 84 2.22 15.18 5.78
CA ASN A 84 1.27 14.14 5.38
C ASN A 84 0.34 13.69 6.52
N ASP A 85 0.83 13.62 7.76
CA ASP A 85 -0.01 13.27 8.92
C ASP A 85 -1.07 14.36 9.18
N ASN A 86 -0.66 15.64 9.20
CA ASN A 86 -1.58 16.75 9.47
C ASN A 86 -2.69 16.84 8.41
N ASP A 87 -2.35 16.58 7.15
CA ASP A 87 -3.30 16.53 6.05
C ASP A 87 -4.30 15.38 6.22
N LEU A 88 -3.84 14.19 6.64
CA LEU A 88 -4.73 13.06 6.94
C LEU A 88 -5.77 13.43 8.01
N TRP A 89 -5.35 14.10 9.09
CA TRP A 89 -6.28 14.55 10.13
C TRP A 89 -7.30 15.54 9.57
N ALA A 90 -6.85 16.57 8.85
CA ALA A 90 -7.73 17.61 8.31
C ALA A 90 -8.74 17.03 7.30
N LEU A 91 -8.33 16.03 6.52
CA LEU A 91 -9.21 15.33 5.58
C LEU A 91 -10.26 14.50 6.31
N LEU A 92 -9.91 13.82 7.40
CA LEU A 92 -10.85 12.94 8.11
C LEU A 92 -11.74 13.66 9.13
N ASN A 93 -11.25 14.74 9.76
CA ASN A 93 -11.94 15.51 10.79
C ASN A 93 -11.92 17.03 10.48
N PRO A 94 -12.61 17.48 9.42
CA PRO A 94 -12.55 18.88 8.97
C PRO A 94 -13.06 19.89 10.02
N ASP A 95 -13.98 19.47 10.89
CA ASP A 95 -14.62 20.37 11.88
C ASP A 95 -13.81 20.53 13.17
N LYS A 96 -12.74 19.75 13.34
CA LYS A 96 -11.94 19.73 14.57
C LYS A 96 -10.46 19.84 14.22
N PRO A 97 -9.83 21.02 14.34
CA PRO A 97 -8.41 21.17 14.02
C PRO A 97 -7.53 20.31 14.94
N LEU A 98 -6.41 19.83 14.42
CA LEU A 98 -5.40 19.14 15.21
C LEU A 98 -4.69 20.16 16.12
N GLN A 99 -4.65 19.90 17.42
CA GLN A 99 -4.05 20.81 18.40
C GLN A 99 -2.52 20.78 18.34
N SER A 100 -1.97 19.60 18.09
CA SER A 100 -0.53 19.35 18.01
C SER A 100 -0.28 18.02 17.29
N ARG A 101 0.88 17.90 16.64
CA ARG A 101 1.28 16.65 15.99
C ARG A 101 1.28 15.46 16.94
N ILE A 102 1.66 15.65 18.21
CA ILE A 102 1.51 14.62 19.25
C ILE A 102 0.30 14.99 20.09
N SER A 103 -0.78 14.21 20.03
CA SER A 103 -2.05 14.50 20.69
C SER A 103 -2.92 13.25 20.82
N LYS A 104 -3.72 13.17 21.88
CA LYS A 104 -4.74 12.11 22.04
C LYS A 104 -5.77 12.08 20.90
N GLN A 105 -5.89 13.16 20.14
CA GLN A 105 -6.78 13.26 18.99
C GLN A 105 -6.59 12.09 18.00
N TRP A 106 -5.37 11.62 17.79
CA TRP A 106 -5.10 10.51 16.86
C TRP A 106 -5.85 9.22 17.18
N THR A 107 -6.16 8.98 18.45
CA THR A 107 -6.97 7.84 18.87
C THR A 107 -8.40 7.89 18.33
N GLU A 108 -8.91 9.08 17.99
CA GLU A 108 -10.26 9.29 17.43
C GLU A 108 -10.38 8.81 15.98
N ILE A 109 -9.26 8.77 15.24
CA ILE A 109 -9.18 8.13 13.92
C ILE A 109 -8.50 6.76 13.97
N GLY A 110 -8.39 6.20 15.18
CA GLY A 110 -8.04 4.80 15.38
C GLY A 110 -6.55 4.50 15.35
N PHE A 111 -5.66 5.45 15.67
CA PHE A 111 -4.27 5.15 16.06
C PHE A 111 -4.20 4.65 17.51
N GLN A 112 -3.14 3.93 17.91
CA GLN A 112 -3.06 3.32 19.26
C GLN A 112 -2.60 4.31 20.33
N GLY A 113 -1.93 5.40 19.96
CA GLY A 113 -1.40 6.38 20.89
C GLY A 113 -1.43 7.81 20.37
N ASP A 114 -0.73 8.68 21.08
CA ASP A 114 -0.71 10.12 20.80
C ASP A 114 0.21 10.48 19.61
N ASP A 115 1.01 9.54 19.12
CA ASP A 115 1.93 9.73 17.99
C ASP A 115 1.69 8.64 16.92
N PRO A 116 1.09 8.99 15.76
CA PRO A 116 0.84 8.08 14.65
C PRO A 116 2.09 7.34 14.14
N LYS A 117 3.28 7.97 14.23
CA LYS A 117 4.53 7.35 13.76
C LYS A 117 4.79 6.00 14.41
N THR A 118 4.28 5.77 15.62
CA THR A 118 4.49 4.52 16.34
C THR A 118 3.70 3.34 15.77
N ASP A 119 2.61 3.61 15.04
CA ASP A 119 1.70 2.60 14.48
C ASP A 119 2.08 2.14 13.08
N PHE A 120 2.88 2.92 12.35
CA PHE A 120 3.38 2.56 11.01
C PHE A 120 4.52 1.53 11.04
N ARG A 121 4.72 0.81 12.16
CA ARG A 121 5.75 -0.24 12.27
C ARG A 121 5.32 -1.47 11.46
N GLY A 122 5.84 -1.59 10.24
CA GLY A 122 5.56 -2.69 9.32
C GLY A 122 5.36 -2.19 7.90
N MET A 123 4.25 -1.51 7.64
CA MET A 123 3.96 -0.91 6.33
C MET A 123 4.57 0.48 6.14
N GLY A 124 5.04 1.13 7.22
CA GLY A 124 5.74 2.41 7.15
C GLY A 124 4.94 3.47 6.40
N ILE A 125 5.67 4.22 5.58
CA ILE A 125 5.16 5.30 4.73
C ILE A 125 4.06 4.80 3.78
N LEU A 126 4.14 3.57 3.24
CA LEU A 126 3.10 3.03 2.36
C LEU A 126 1.74 2.94 3.05
N GLY A 127 1.72 2.64 4.35
CA GLY A 127 0.49 2.64 5.15
C GLY A 127 -0.12 4.03 5.27
N LEU A 128 0.73 5.05 5.47
CA LEU A 128 0.31 6.45 5.53
C LEU A 128 -0.18 6.94 4.16
N GLU A 129 0.57 6.67 3.09
CA GLU A 129 0.20 7.04 1.71
C GLU A 129 -1.14 6.45 1.32
N ASN A 130 -1.40 5.17 1.65
CA ASN A 130 -2.69 4.54 1.40
C ASN A 130 -3.84 5.22 2.15
N LEU A 131 -3.66 5.53 3.44
CA LEU A 131 -4.67 6.25 4.23
C LEU A 131 -4.94 7.63 3.65
N LEU A 132 -3.88 8.36 3.30
CA LEU A 132 -3.95 9.71 2.73
C LEU A 132 -4.60 9.70 1.34
N TYR A 133 -4.24 8.73 0.49
CA TYR A 133 -4.84 8.55 -0.82
C TYR A 133 -6.33 8.27 -0.70
N PHE A 134 -6.74 7.39 0.21
CA PHE A 134 -8.16 7.10 0.43
C PHE A 134 -8.93 8.34 0.92
N ALA A 135 -8.35 9.08 1.87
CA ALA A 135 -8.94 10.30 2.40
C ALA A 135 -8.98 11.46 1.39
N THR A 136 -8.05 11.50 0.44
CA THR A 136 -7.97 12.51 -0.62
C THR A 136 -8.90 12.18 -1.79
N GLU A 137 -8.72 11.03 -2.43
CA GLU A 137 -9.42 10.65 -3.67
C GLU A 137 -10.86 10.20 -3.43
N HIS A 138 -11.15 9.68 -2.22
CA HIS A 138 -12.45 9.12 -1.86
C HIS A 138 -12.92 9.64 -0.49
N CYS A 139 -12.74 10.94 -0.26
CA CYS A 139 -12.97 11.62 1.02
C CYS A 139 -14.29 11.25 1.72
N GLU A 140 -15.42 11.30 1.00
CA GLU A 140 -16.74 10.97 1.57
C GLU A 140 -16.80 9.52 2.06
N ALA A 141 -16.21 8.59 1.30
CA ALA A 141 -16.19 7.19 1.66
C ALA A 141 -15.22 6.91 2.81
N ALA A 142 -14.05 7.54 2.84
CA ALA A 142 -13.12 7.44 3.96
C ALA A 142 -13.75 7.92 5.26
N ARG A 143 -14.43 9.08 5.23
CA ARG A 143 -15.20 9.59 6.38
C ARG A 143 -16.36 8.69 6.77
N HIS A 144 -17.05 8.09 5.80
CA HIS A 144 -18.12 7.12 6.08
C HIS A 144 -17.58 5.86 6.76
N VAL A 145 -16.46 5.32 6.29
CA VAL A 145 -15.77 4.18 6.91
C VAL A 145 -15.28 4.54 8.31
N LEU A 146 -14.74 5.74 8.53
CA LEU A 146 -14.37 6.23 9.86
C LEU A 146 -15.57 6.37 10.81
N LEU A 147 -16.73 6.81 10.30
CA LEU A 147 -17.95 6.85 11.09
C LEU A 147 -18.37 5.44 11.54
N HIS A 148 -18.33 4.46 10.63
CA HIS A 148 -18.65 3.07 10.94
C HIS A 148 -17.64 2.41 11.87
N SER A 149 -16.35 2.72 11.73
CA SER A 149 -15.32 2.21 12.63
C SER A 149 -15.53 2.68 14.07
N ASN A 150 -16.24 3.78 14.28
CA ASN A 150 -16.63 4.29 15.60
C ASN A 150 -17.98 3.73 16.11
N HIS A 151 -18.57 2.74 15.43
CA HIS A 151 -19.83 2.13 15.85
C HIS A 151 -19.74 1.55 17.28
N PRO A 152 -20.71 1.80 18.17
CA PRO A 152 -20.60 1.46 19.60
C PRO A 152 -20.45 -0.04 19.88
N ASN A 153 -21.04 -0.90 19.04
CA ASN A 153 -21.01 -2.36 19.22
C ASN A 153 -20.10 -3.10 18.24
N TYR A 154 -19.74 -2.46 17.13
CA TYR A 154 -19.07 -3.11 15.99
C TYR A 154 -17.87 -2.28 15.51
N GLY A 155 -17.39 -1.37 16.34
CA GLY A 155 -16.29 -0.50 16.00
C GLY A 155 -14.97 -1.24 15.88
N TYR A 156 -14.04 -0.61 15.19
CA TYR A 156 -12.66 -1.04 15.03
C TYR A 156 -11.76 0.19 14.88
N SER A 157 -10.46 0.00 15.09
CA SER A 157 -9.48 1.07 14.94
C SER A 157 -9.24 1.36 13.45
N PHE A 158 -9.82 2.44 12.92
CA PHE A 158 -9.73 2.82 11.49
C PHE A 158 -8.29 2.79 10.96
N ALA A 159 -7.37 3.56 11.56
CA ALA A 159 -5.99 3.61 11.09
C ALA A 159 -5.28 2.25 11.19
N ILE A 160 -5.39 1.53 12.32
CA ILE A 160 -4.76 0.20 12.47
C ILE A 160 -5.29 -0.81 11.46
N VAL A 161 -6.60 -0.84 11.23
CA VAL A 161 -7.20 -1.70 10.22
C VAL A 161 -6.74 -1.30 8.82
N GLY A 162 -6.71 0.00 8.51
CA GLY A 162 -6.19 0.51 7.24
C GLY A 162 -4.73 0.11 7.01
N ILE A 163 -3.86 0.23 8.01
CA ILE A 163 -2.45 -0.21 7.91
C ILE A 163 -2.37 -1.74 7.71
N ASN A 164 -3.22 -2.51 8.39
CA ASN A 164 -3.26 -3.97 8.20
C ASN A 164 -3.74 -4.37 6.80
N LEU A 165 -4.70 -3.64 6.23
CA LEU A 165 -5.20 -3.86 4.88
C LEU A 165 -4.16 -3.44 3.82
N THR A 166 -3.31 -2.46 4.11
CA THR A 166 -2.12 -2.18 3.28
C THR A 166 -1.23 -3.41 3.18
N SER A 167 -0.93 -4.06 4.31
CA SER A 167 -0.17 -5.31 4.32
C SER A 167 -0.88 -6.43 3.54
N MET A 168 -2.20 -6.54 3.66
CA MET A 168 -2.98 -7.51 2.87
C MET A 168 -2.86 -7.25 1.36
N ALA A 169 -3.04 -6.01 0.92
CA ALA A 169 -2.94 -5.61 -0.47
C ALA A 169 -1.54 -5.90 -1.03
N TYR A 170 -0.52 -5.54 -0.25
CA TYR A 170 0.87 -5.78 -0.57
C TYR A 170 1.19 -7.28 -0.70
N ASP A 171 0.71 -8.13 0.22
CA ASP A 171 0.90 -9.59 0.13
C ASP A 171 0.23 -10.15 -1.14
N MET A 172 -0.95 -9.64 -1.50
CA MET A 172 -1.65 -10.04 -2.72
C MET A 172 -0.93 -9.57 -4.00
N LEU A 173 -0.27 -8.41 -3.95
CA LEU A 173 0.59 -7.93 -5.02
C LEU A 173 1.82 -8.82 -5.19
N LYS A 174 2.55 -9.05 -4.10
CA LYS A 174 3.79 -9.84 -4.06
C LYS A 174 3.54 -11.28 -4.53
N ASN A 175 2.40 -11.86 -4.16
CA ASN A 175 1.99 -13.20 -4.58
C ASN A 175 1.24 -13.23 -5.92
N GLN A 176 1.30 -12.15 -6.71
CA GLN A 176 0.73 -12.01 -8.06
C GLN A 176 -0.80 -12.21 -8.13
N SER A 177 -1.52 -12.22 -7.01
CA SER A 177 -2.96 -12.42 -6.99
C SER A 177 -3.73 -11.24 -7.61
N LEU A 178 -3.15 -10.03 -7.58
CA LEU A 178 -3.74 -8.82 -8.18
C LEU A 178 -3.48 -8.69 -9.70
N GLN A 179 -2.68 -9.57 -10.29
CA GLN A 179 -2.26 -9.48 -11.68
C GLN A 179 -3.45 -9.43 -12.65
N VAL A 180 -4.46 -10.29 -12.42
CA VAL A 180 -5.71 -10.32 -13.19
C VAL A 180 -6.45 -8.98 -13.17
N HIS A 181 -6.48 -8.32 -12.01
CA HIS A 181 -7.17 -7.05 -11.86
C HIS A 181 -6.45 -5.96 -12.67
N PHE A 182 -5.12 -5.90 -12.57
CA PHE A 182 -4.33 -4.90 -13.28
C PHE A 182 -4.38 -5.10 -14.80
N TYR A 183 -4.23 -6.33 -15.29
CA TYR A 183 -4.39 -6.61 -16.73
C TYR A 183 -5.74 -6.17 -17.28
N ASN A 184 -6.80 -6.38 -16.50
CA ASN A 184 -8.14 -6.01 -16.94
C ASN A 184 -8.43 -4.52 -16.78
N SER A 185 -7.82 -3.83 -15.83
CA SER A 185 -8.25 -2.47 -15.41
C SER A 185 -7.37 -1.36 -15.95
N ILE A 186 -6.14 -1.67 -16.36
CA ILE A 186 -5.12 -0.68 -16.71
C ILE A 186 -4.83 -0.74 -18.21
N LYS A 187 -4.92 0.42 -18.87
CA LYS A 187 -4.41 0.57 -20.23
C LYS A 187 -2.97 1.07 -20.15
N GLY A 188 -2.01 0.17 -20.22
CA GLY A 188 -0.59 0.49 -20.15
C GLY A 188 0.07 -0.03 -18.87
N LYS A 189 1.13 0.65 -18.43
CA LYS A 189 1.95 0.21 -17.29
C LYS A 189 1.24 0.54 -15.96
N PRO A 190 1.15 -0.41 -15.01
CA PRO A 190 0.67 -0.12 -13.66
C PRO A 190 1.58 0.89 -12.95
N SER A 191 0.98 1.69 -12.06
CA SER A 191 1.66 2.67 -11.19
C SER A 191 1.22 2.47 -9.74
N ILE A 192 1.87 3.17 -8.81
CA ILE A 192 1.52 3.12 -7.39
C ILE A 192 0.06 3.54 -7.12
N ASP A 193 -0.47 4.51 -7.88
CA ASP A 193 -1.89 4.91 -7.79
C ASP A 193 -2.84 3.73 -7.98
N HIS A 194 -2.52 2.82 -8.88
CA HIS A 194 -3.35 1.63 -9.11
C HIS A 194 -3.35 0.70 -7.90
N PHE A 195 -2.23 0.62 -7.17
CA PHE A 195 -2.17 -0.08 -5.90
C PHE A 195 -3.00 0.64 -4.82
N HIS A 196 -2.90 1.97 -4.73
CA HIS A 196 -3.73 2.75 -3.82
C HIS A 196 -5.23 2.61 -4.11
N PHE A 197 -5.64 2.53 -5.38
CA PHE A 197 -7.03 2.24 -5.75
C PHE A 197 -7.49 0.86 -5.29
N VAL A 198 -6.65 -0.17 -5.42
CA VAL A 198 -6.95 -1.50 -4.86
C VAL A 198 -7.09 -1.42 -3.33
N TYR A 199 -6.20 -0.70 -2.66
CA TYR A 199 -6.29 -0.47 -1.22
C TYR A 199 -7.63 0.17 -0.82
N CYS A 200 -8.05 1.24 -1.52
CA CYS A 200 -9.31 1.91 -1.26
C CYS A 200 -10.50 0.96 -1.42
N TYR A 201 -10.49 0.14 -2.47
CA TYR A 201 -11.50 -0.89 -2.68
C TYR A 201 -11.54 -1.89 -1.53
N LEU A 202 -10.37 -2.40 -1.11
CA LEU A 202 -10.29 -3.36 -0.02
C LEU A 202 -10.79 -2.78 1.29
N PHE A 203 -10.45 -1.53 1.61
CA PHE A 203 -10.90 -0.89 2.85
C PHE A 203 -12.42 -0.69 2.85
N TYR A 204 -12.97 -0.14 1.77
CA TYR A 204 -14.41 0.07 1.66
C TYR A 204 -15.21 -1.24 1.67
N GLU A 205 -14.75 -2.28 0.99
CA GLU A 205 -15.39 -3.60 1.02
C GLU A 205 -15.21 -4.32 2.37
N PHE A 206 -14.07 -4.13 3.03
CA PHE A 206 -13.82 -4.70 4.35
C PHE A 206 -14.76 -4.10 5.38
N ASP A 207 -14.99 -2.79 5.37
CA ASP A 207 -15.94 -2.13 6.28
C ASP A 207 -17.34 -2.73 6.19
N LYS A 208 -17.88 -2.83 4.97
CA LYS A 208 -19.18 -3.47 4.71
C LYS A 208 -19.20 -4.93 5.17
N PHE A 209 -18.12 -5.66 4.90
CA PHE A 209 -18.00 -7.06 5.27
C PHE A 209 -17.96 -7.24 6.81
N TRP A 210 -17.14 -6.46 7.49
CA TRP A 210 -17.02 -6.42 8.94
C TRP A 210 -18.36 -6.20 9.62
N LEU A 211 -19.10 -5.16 9.21
CA LEU A 211 -20.44 -4.88 9.75
C LEU A 211 -21.43 -6.02 9.47
N SER A 212 -21.33 -6.67 8.31
CA SER A 212 -22.20 -7.80 7.97
C SER A 212 -21.93 -9.06 8.80
N GLU A 213 -20.69 -9.24 9.28
CA GLU A 213 -20.30 -10.35 10.16
C GLU A 213 -20.81 -10.16 11.59
N LYS A 214 -21.19 -8.93 11.98
CA LYS A 214 -21.65 -8.56 13.34
C LYS A 214 -20.71 -9.11 14.42
N PRO A 215 -19.43 -8.73 14.41
CA PRO A 215 -18.45 -9.24 15.36
C PRO A 215 -18.86 -8.94 16.78
N ARG A 216 -18.53 -9.85 17.69
CA ARG A 216 -18.75 -9.65 19.12
C ARG A 216 -17.87 -8.53 19.66
N ASP A 217 -16.62 -8.50 19.20
CA ASP A 217 -15.61 -7.53 19.61
C ASP A 217 -14.41 -7.56 18.64
N ILE A 218 -13.43 -6.69 18.89
CA ILE A 218 -12.23 -6.54 18.05
C ILE A 218 -11.33 -7.78 18.02
N MET A 219 -11.46 -8.73 18.96
CA MET A 219 -10.65 -9.95 18.96
C MET A 219 -10.99 -10.87 17.77
N GLU A 220 -12.14 -10.66 17.13
CA GLU A 220 -12.52 -11.37 15.90
C GLU A 220 -11.82 -10.84 14.65
N PHE A 221 -11.07 -9.74 14.75
CA PHE A 221 -10.38 -9.09 13.63
C PHE A 221 -9.60 -10.08 12.76
N SER A 222 -8.67 -10.83 13.34
CA SER A 222 -7.82 -11.76 12.59
C SER A 222 -8.63 -12.81 11.83
N ARG A 223 -9.70 -13.34 12.45
CA ARG A 223 -10.58 -14.35 11.83
C ARG A 223 -11.37 -13.74 10.67
N ILE A 224 -11.98 -12.58 10.87
CA ILE A 224 -12.81 -11.92 9.87
C ILE A 224 -11.97 -11.38 8.71
N ARG A 225 -10.81 -10.80 8.99
CA ARG A 225 -9.83 -10.36 7.99
C ARG A 225 -9.34 -11.52 7.13
N ALA A 226 -9.02 -12.68 7.73
CA ALA A 226 -8.67 -13.87 6.96
C ALA A 226 -9.84 -14.36 6.07
N LYS A 227 -11.07 -14.37 6.60
CA LYS A 227 -12.27 -14.73 5.82
C LYS A 227 -12.49 -13.76 4.65
N PHE A 228 -12.30 -12.46 4.88
CA PHE A 228 -12.38 -11.43 3.85
C PHE A 228 -11.30 -11.62 2.79
N GLN A 229 -10.05 -11.85 3.18
CA GLN A 229 -8.96 -12.13 2.25
C GLN A 229 -9.27 -13.32 1.35
N THR A 230 -9.74 -14.44 1.91
CA THR A 230 -10.17 -15.60 1.13
C THR A 230 -11.29 -15.27 0.15
N LYS A 231 -12.26 -14.44 0.56
CA LYS A 231 -13.33 -13.95 -0.34
C LYS A 231 -12.77 -13.17 -1.53
N ILE A 232 -11.81 -12.27 -1.30
CA ILE A 232 -11.20 -11.47 -2.37
C ILE A 232 -10.34 -12.34 -3.29
N LEU A 233 -9.50 -13.22 -2.74
CA LEU A 233 -8.67 -14.13 -3.53
C LEU A 233 -9.54 -15.00 -4.45
N LYS A 234 -10.66 -15.53 -3.94
CA LYS A 234 -11.62 -16.28 -4.75
C LYS A 234 -12.25 -15.45 -5.87
N GLN A 235 -12.46 -14.14 -5.68
CA GLN A 235 -12.92 -13.28 -6.77
C GLN A 235 -11.85 -13.14 -7.85
N LEU A 236 -10.58 -13.04 -7.47
CA LEU A 236 -9.45 -12.91 -8.38
C LEU A 236 -9.13 -14.19 -9.17
N GLU A 237 -9.68 -15.35 -8.78
CA GLU A 237 -9.61 -16.57 -9.60
C GLU A 237 -10.37 -16.42 -10.95
N ASN A 238 -11.33 -15.50 -11.04
CA ASN A 238 -12.02 -15.23 -12.29
C ASN A 238 -11.15 -14.32 -13.19
N PRO A 239 -10.77 -14.76 -14.41
CA PRO A 239 -9.88 -14.03 -15.30
C PRO A 239 -10.43 -12.68 -15.78
N LYS A 240 -11.72 -12.39 -15.56
CA LYS A 240 -12.37 -11.13 -15.92
C LYS A 240 -12.56 -10.18 -14.74
N THR A 241 -12.06 -10.54 -13.55
CA THR A 241 -12.28 -9.74 -12.35
C THR A 241 -11.61 -8.39 -12.45
N GLN A 242 -12.37 -7.36 -12.05
CA GLN A 242 -11.91 -6.01 -11.83
C GLN A 242 -12.44 -5.57 -10.46
N LEU A 243 -11.53 -5.31 -9.52
CA LEU A 243 -11.87 -4.72 -8.24
C LEU A 243 -12.21 -3.25 -8.50
N LYS A 244 -13.50 -2.91 -8.43
CA LYS A 244 -14.00 -1.56 -8.73
C LYS A 244 -14.76 -1.03 -7.55
N LEU A 245 -14.41 0.19 -7.16
CA LEU A 245 -15.10 0.90 -6.11
C LEU A 245 -16.39 1.50 -6.67
N SER A 246 -17.53 0.96 -6.25
CA SER A 246 -18.84 1.53 -6.56
C SER A 246 -19.47 2.07 -5.27
N PHE A 247 -19.40 3.38 -5.08
CA PHE A 247 -20.09 4.03 -3.97
C PHE A 247 -21.59 4.04 -4.26
N LEU A 248 -22.34 3.16 -3.60
CA LEU A 248 -23.78 3.35 -3.44
C LEU A 248 -23.98 4.43 -2.38
N ILE A 249 -23.78 5.69 -2.74
CA ILE A 249 -24.27 6.79 -1.92
C ILE A 249 -25.79 6.75 -2.08
N LYS A 250 -26.48 6.05 -1.17
CA LYS A 250 -27.88 6.37 -0.92
C LYS A 250 -27.85 7.73 -0.24
N THR A 251 -28.09 8.78 -1.02
CA THR A 251 -28.45 10.09 -0.49
C THR A 251 -29.62 9.85 0.47
N LEU A 252 -29.36 10.02 1.77
CA LEU A 252 -30.43 10.11 2.78
C LEU A 252 -31.08 11.49 2.68
#